data_AF-A0A7S3B5Y4-F1
#
_entry.id   AF-A0A7S3B5Y4-F1
#
_cell.length_a   1.000
_cell.length_b   1.000
_cell.length_c   1.000
_cell.angle_alpha   90.00
_cell.angle_beta   90.00
_cell.angle_gamma   90.00
#
_symmetry.space_group_name_H-M   'P 1'
#
loop_
_entity.id
_entity.type
_entity.pdbx_description
1 polymer ?
#
loop_
_entity_poly.entity_id
_entity_poly.type
_entity_poly.pdbx_seq_one_letter_code
_entity_poly.pdbx_strand_id
1 'polypeptide(L)'
;GLLILGTCATGIGFVLTPPWHAIFFVARGVGVSITDTAVAALIAKYSRPHEKATNLGLSSSVQAGARLVCPITSGLMLDATIGAGRLGPPGANSLPFLVIGLAAIIASALPVLALPRLPAPARLKEQ
;
A
#
# COMPACT_ATOMS: atom_id res chain seq x y z
N GLY A 1 5.56 -7.20 -1.10
CA GLY A 1 4.78 -6.06 -1.62
C GLY A 1 4.84 -4.87 -0.69
N LEU A 2 4.07 -4.87 0.40
CA LEU A 2 3.90 -3.72 1.32
C LEU A 2 5.19 -3.09 1.87
N LEU A 3 6.19 -3.90 2.25
CA LEU A 3 7.49 -3.37 2.70
C LEU A 3 8.23 -2.58 1.61
N ILE A 4 8.18 -3.06 0.36
CA ILE A 4 8.79 -2.37 -0.78
C ILE A 4 8.06 -1.04 -1.03
N LEU A 5 6.73 -1.05 -0.94
CA LEU A 5 5.93 0.17 -1.07
C LEU A 5 6.26 1.19 0.02
N GLY A 6 6.34 0.73 1.27
CA GLY A 6 6.61 1.58 2.42
C GLY A 6 8.00 2.20 2.38
N THR A 7 9.02 1.40 2.09
CA THR A 7 10.41 1.88 1.96
C THR A 7 10.59 2.82 0.78
N CYS A 8 9.97 2.55 -0.36
CA CYS A 8 10.06 3.43 -1.53
C CYS A 8 9.33 4.75 -1.30
N ALA A 9 8.15 4.72 -0.69
CA ALA A 9 7.38 5.93 -0.36
C ALA A 9 8.11 6.79 0.68
N THR A 10 8.65 6.20 1.76
CA THR A 10 9.47 6.96 2.72
C THR A 10 10.73 7.52 2.06
N GLY A 11 11.42 6.71 1.24
CA GLY A 11 12.66 7.09 0.57
C GLY A 11 12.51 8.26 -0.40
N ILE A 12 11.43 8.29 -1.19
CA ILE A 12 11.22 9.34 -2.20
C ILE A 12 11.13 10.74 -1.58
N GLY A 13 10.67 10.84 -0.33
CA GLY A 13 10.58 12.10 0.41
C GLY A 13 11.93 12.79 0.67
N PHE A 14 13.03 12.03 0.63
CA PHE A 14 14.38 12.52 0.93
C PHE A 14 15.27 12.64 -0.30
N VAL A 15 14.78 12.21 -1.47
CA VAL A 15 15.55 12.19 -2.70
C VAL A 15 15.45 13.54 -3.39
N LEU A 16 16.60 14.09 -3.78
CA LEU A 16 16.67 15.38 -4.50
C LEU A 16 17.01 15.24 -5.97
N THR A 17 17.60 14.11 -6.38
CA THR A 17 18.06 13.96 -7.76
C THR A 17 17.04 13.17 -8.60
N PRO A 18 16.75 13.60 -9.84
CA PRO A 18 15.82 12.90 -10.74
C PRO A 18 16.07 11.40 -10.97
N PRO A 19 17.31 10.89 -11.13
CA PRO A 19 17.50 9.46 -11.42
C PRO A 19 17.04 8.55 -10.28
N TRP A 20 17.25 8.97 -9.04
CA TRP A 20 16.78 8.21 -7.87
C TRP A 20 15.25 8.17 -7.80
N HIS A 21 14.55 9.24 -8.17
CA HIS A 21 13.08 9.23 -8.24
C HIS A 21 12.57 8.15 -9.21
N ALA A 22 13.20 8.00 -10.37
CA ALA A 22 12.82 6.99 -11.35
C ALA A 22 13.01 5.56 -10.79
N ILE A 23 14.11 5.31 -10.09
CA ILE A 23 14.36 4.01 -9.43
C ILE A 23 13.28 3.73 -8.38
N PHE A 24 12.98 4.68 -7.51
CA PHE A 24 11.92 4.54 -6.50
C PHE A 24 10.54 4.33 -7.13
N PHE A 25 10.26 5.01 -8.24
CA PHE A 25 9.01 4.84 -8.98
C PHE A 25 8.86 3.43 -9.55
N VAL A 26 9.91 2.90 -10.19
CA VAL A 26 9.92 1.52 -10.73
C VAL A 26 9.80 0.50 -9.60
N ALA A 27 10.59 0.65 -8.54
CA ALA A 27 10.54 -0.25 -7.38
C ALA A 27 9.16 -0.25 -6.71
N ARG A 28 8.52 0.92 -6.58
CA ARG A 28 7.13 1.04 -6.13
C ARG A 28 6.18 0.27 -7.06
N GLY A 29 6.33 0.41 -8.38
CA GLY A 29 5.53 -0.32 -9.36
C GLY A 29 5.60 -1.84 -9.16
N VAL A 30 6.81 -2.39 -9.00
CA VAL A 30 7.01 -3.81 -8.67
C VAL A 30 6.32 -4.20 -7.36
N GLY A 31 6.44 -3.37 -6.33
CA GLY A 31 5.77 -3.57 -5.05
C GLY A 31 4.24 -3.65 -5.16
N VAL A 32 3.63 -2.79 -5.99
CA VAL A 32 2.18 -2.80 -6.26
C VAL A 32 1.79 -4.09 -6.98
N SER A 33 2.47 -4.43 -8.07
CA SER A 33 2.15 -5.63 -8.86
C SER A 33 2.20 -6.90 -8.02
N ILE A 34 3.24 -7.07 -7.19
CA ILE A 34 3.35 -8.22 -6.28
C ILE A 34 2.18 -8.25 -5.29
N THR A 35 1.79 -7.09 -4.75
CA THR A 35 0.71 -6.99 -3.75
C THR A 35 -0.64 -7.35 -4.36
N ASP A 36 -0.97 -6.76 -5.51
CA ASP A 36 -2.24 -7.00 -6.20
C ASP A 36 -2.39 -8.48 -6.61
N THR A 37 -1.33 -9.09 -7.16
CA THR A 37 -1.34 -10.52 -7.51
C THR A 37 -1.46 -11.40 -6.26
N ALA A 38 -0.72 -11.11 -5.20
CA ALA A 38 -0.77 -11.89 -3.97
C ALA A 38 -2.15 -11.82 -3.29
N VAL A 39 -2.77 -10.64 -3.24
CA VAL A 39 -4.11 -10.46 -2.66
C VAL A 39 -5.15 -11.25 -3.46
N ALA A 40 -5.12 -11.16 -4.80
CA ALA A 40 -6.02 -11.93 -5.64
C ALA A 40 -5.85 -13.45 -5.42
N ALA A 41 -4.61 -13.93 -5.35
CA ALA A 41 -4.31 -15.34 -5.08
C ALA A 41 -4.77 -15.79 -3.68
N LEU A 42 -4.60 -14.96 -2.66
CA LEU A 42 -5.07 -15.23 -1.29
C LEU A 42 -6.59 -15.29 -1.23
N ILE A 43 -7.29 -14.33 -1.84
CA ILE A 43 -8.76 -14.34 -1.91
C ILE A 43 -9.24 -15.61 -2.62
N ALA A 44 -8.63 -15.98 -3.75
CA ALA A 44 -9.00 -17.17 -4.50
C ALA A 44 -8.74 -18.48 -3.73
N LYS A 45 -7.68 -18.52 -2.92
CA LYS A 45 -7.29 -19.69 -2.11
C LYS A 45 -8.14 -19.87 -0.86
N TYR A 46 -8.46 -18.79 -0.16
CA TYR A 46 -9.10 -18.86 1.16
C TYR A 46 -10.61 -18.55 1.17
N SER A 47 -11.18 -18.04 0.08
CA SER A 47 -12.64 -17.85 -0.02
C SER A 47 -13.36 -19.12 -0.44
N ARG A 48 -14.59 -19.32 0.08
CA ARG A 48 -15.48 -20.40 -0.37
C ARG A 48 -15.86 -20.21 -1.85
N PRO A 49 -16.12 -21.28 -2.62
CA PRO A 49 -16.41 -21.18 -4.05
C PRO A 49 -17.48 -20.15 -4.43
N HIS A 50 -18.57 -20.07 -3.66
CA HIS A 50 -19.68 -19.13 -3.89
C HIS A 50 -19.36 -17.68 -3.46
N GLU A 51 -18.33 -17.45 -2.64
CA GLU A 51 -17.96 -16.12 -2.13
C GLU A 51 -16.81 -15.49 -2.92
N LYS A 52 -16.08 -16.27 -3.75
CA LYS A 52 -14.87 -15.81 -4.47
C LYS A 52 -15.13 -14.56 -5.31
N ALA A 53 -16.19 -14.56 -6.11
CA ALA A 53 -16.53 -13.44 -6.99
C ALA A 53 -16.86 -12.18 -6.18
N THR A 54 -17.65 -12.32 -5.11
CA THR A 54 -18.00 -11.21 -4.20
C THR A 54 -16.76 -10.64 -3.52
N ASN A 55 -15.88 -11.49 -2.99
CA ASN A 55 -14.67 -11.04 -2.28
C ASN A 55 -13.67 -10.35 -3.23
N LEU A 56 -13.50 -10.85 -4.45
CA LEU A 56 -12.69 -10.17 -5.49
C LEU A 56 -13.31 -8.83 -5.90
N GLY A 57 -14.64 -8.79 -6.03
CA GLY A 57 -15.40 -7.57 -6.31
C GLY A 57 -15.22 -6.52 -5.21
N LEU A 58 -15.36 -6.92 -3.94
CA LEU A 58 -15.13 -6.05 -2.79
C LEU A 58 -13.70 -5.50 -2.75
N SER A 59 -12.70 -6.35 -3.00
CA SER A 59 -11.31 -5.90 -3.06
C SER A 59 -11.10 -4.85 -4.16
N SER A 60 -11.71 -5.04 -5.32
CA SER A 60 -11.63 -4.09 -6.44
C SER A 60 -12.37 -2.79 -6.13
N SER A 61 -13.53 -2.87 -5.49
CA SER A 61 -14.31 -1.70 -5.05
C SER A 61 -13.56 -0.86 -4.02
N VAL A 62 -12.88 -1.50 -3.06
CA VAL A 62 -12.03 -0.80 -2.09
C VAL A 62 -10.87 -0.09 -2.80
N GLN A 63 -10.22 -0.76 -3.77
CA GLN A 63 -9.15 -0.14 -4.55
C GLN A 63 -9.65 1.08 -5.35
N ALA A 64 -10.85 0.99 -5.95
CA ALA A 64 -11.48 2.11 -6.64
C ALA A 64 -11.80 3.27 -5.69
N GLY A 65 -12.36 2.98 -4.52
CA GLY A 65 -12.63 3.99 -3.49
C GLY A 65 -11.35 4.68 -3.01
N ALA A 66 -10.28 3.92 -2.80
CA ALA A 66 -8.98 4.48 -2.44
C ALA A 66 -8.45 5.46 -3.50
N ARG A 67 -8.67 5.21 -4.80
CA ARG A 67 -8.26 6.14 -5.87
C ARG A 67 -9.01 7.48 -5.83
N LEU A 68 -10.19 7.54 -5.22
CA LEU A 68 -10.93 8.79 -5.01
C LEU A 68 -10.47 9.51 -3.75
N VAL A 69 -10.26 8.78 -2.65
CA VAL A 69 -9.95 9.36 -1.34
C VAL A 69 -8.48 9.79 -1.25
N CYS A 70 -7.55 8.97 -1.77
CA CYS A 70 -6.10 9.21 -1.62
C CYS A 70 -5.62 10.54 -2.22
N PRO A 71 -6.06 10.99 -3.42
CA PRO A 71 -5.66 12.29 -3.96
C PRO A 71 -6.15 13.45 -3.08
N ILE A 72 -7.38 13.36 -2.56
CA ILE A 72 -7.96 14.40 -1.70
C ILE A 72 -7.16 14.52 -0.40
N THR A 73 -6.92 13.40 0.29
CA THR A 73 -6.16 13.41 1.53
C THR A 73 -4.71 13.81 1.32
N SER A 74 -4.08 13.38 0.22
CA SER A 74 -2.70 13.77 -0.12
C SER A 74 -2.61 15.26 -0.43
N GLY A 75 -3.60 15.83 -1.13
CA GLY A 75 -3.68 17.26 -1.40
C GLY A 75 -3.77 18.07 -0.12
N LEU A 76 -4.68 17.69 0.79
CA LEU A 76 -4.81 18.35 2.10
C LEU A 76 -3.53 18.24 2.95
N MET A 77 -2.84 17.09 2.92
CA MET A 77 -1.55 16.91 3.60
C MET A 77 -0.46 17.76 2.98
N LEU A 78 -0.45 17.90 1.66
CA LEU A 78 0.51 18.74 0.95
C LEU A 78 0.26 20.21 1.27
N ASP A 79 -0.99 20.68 1.19
CA ASP A 79 -1.37 22.05 1.54
C ASP A 79 -1.05 22.40 2.99
N ALA A 80 -1.23 21.44 3.92
CA ALA A 80 -0.87 21.61 5.32
C ALA A 80 0.65 21.70 5.56
N THR A 81 1.47 21.17 4.66
CA THR A 81 2.94 21.19 4.78
C THR A 81 3.60 22.31 4.01
N ILE A 82 2.99 22.75 2.91
CA ILE A 82 3.38 23.93 2.17
C ILE A 82 2.80 25.16 2.88
N GLY A 83 3.36 25.52 4.04
CA GLY A 83 3.06 26.79 4.68
C GLY A 83 3.40 27.96 3.76
N ALA A 84 2.37 28.69 3.29
CA ALA A 84 2.45 30.02 2.68
C ALA A 84 3.58 30.24 1.62
N GLY A 85 3.71 29.34 0.64
CA GLY A 85 4.41 29.65 -0.62
C GLY A 85 5.94 29.58 -0.61
N ARG A 86 6.57 28.84 0.31
CA ARG A 86 8.00 28.52 0.23
C ARG A 86 8.20 27.05 -0.12
N LEU A 87 8.94 26.77 -1.21
CA LEU A 87 9.61 25.47 -1.35
C LEU A 87 10.54 25.32 -0.14
N GLY A 88 10.08 24.60 0.89
CA GLY A 88 10.89 24.29 2.05
C GLY A 88 12.11 23.44 1.67
N PRO A 89 13.05 23.24 2.61
CA PRO A 89 14.19 22.36 2.39
C PRO A 89 13.77 20.93 1.99
N PRO A 90 14.68 20.13 1.42
CA PRO A 90 14.48 18.70 1.15
C PRO A 90 13.76 18.00 2.31
N GLY A 91 12.62 17.35 2.05
CA GLY A 91 11.81 16.69 3.08
C GLY A 91 10.76 17.57 3.79
N ALA A 92 10.72 18.89 3.56
CA ALA A 92 9.69 19.75 4.17
C ALA A 92 8.26 19.44 3.65
N ASN A 93 8.16 19.03 2.38
CA ASN A 93 6.88 18.70 1.73
C ASN A 93 6.68 17.18 1.56
N SER A 94 7.41 16.36 2.33
CA SER A 94 7.38 14.90 2.17
C SER A 94 6.33 14.18 3.03
N LEU A 95 5.49 14.92 3.74
CA LEU A 95 4.52 14.38 4.69
C LEU A 95 3.56 13.35 4.09
N PRO A 96 2.94 13.56 2.90
CA PRO A 96 2.09 12.51 2.32
C PRO A 96 2.87 11.22 2.05
N PHE A 97 4.12 11.34 1.60
CA PHE A 97 4.98 10.19 1.31
C PHE A 97 5.40 9.44 2.59
N LEU A 98 5.72 10.18 3.66
CA LEU A 98 6.06 9.61 4.96
C LEU A 98 4.87 8.92 5.62
N VAL A 99 3.70 9.54 5.61
CA VAL A 99 2.48 8.94 6.21
C VAL A 99 2.12 7.65 5.49
N ILE A 100 2.11 7.66 4.15
CA ILE A 100 1.82 6.45 3.36
C ILE A 100 2.92 5.39 3.58
N GLY A 101 4.17 5.81 3.60
CA GLY A 101 5.32 4.94 3.80
C GLY A 101 5.27 4.20 5.14
N LEU A 102 5.06 4.95 6.23
CA LEU A 102 4.91 4.40 7.57
C LEU A 102 3.68 3.52 7.70
N ALA A 103 2.53 3.94 7.16
CA ALA A 103 1.32 3.13 7.17
C ALA A 103 1.53 1.78 6.48
N ALA A 104 2.21 1.76 5.33
CA ALA A 104 2.54 0.52 4.62
C ALA A 104 3.52 -0.37 5.39
N ILE A 105 4.52 0.21 6.05
CA ILE A 105 5.48 -0.53 6.90
C ILE A 105 4.73 -1.15 8.09
N ILE A 106 3.93 -0.37 8.81
CA ILE A 106 3.15 -0.85 9.96
C ILE A 106 2.17 -1.94 9.51
N ALA A 107 1.46 -1.74 8.41
CA ALA A 107 0.53 -2.72 7.85
C ALA A 107 1.24 -4.03 7.45
N SER A 108 2.50 -3.96 7.02
CA SER A 108 3.27 -5.16 6.67
C SER A 108 3.62 -6.05 7.88
N ALA A 109 3.61 -5.51 9.10
CA ALA A 109 3.83 -6.27 10.33
C ALA A 109 2.55 -7.01 10.79
N LEU A 110 1.37 -6.57 10.35
CA LEU A 110 0.08 -7.16 10.77
C LEU A 110 -0.04 -8.65 10.45
N PRO A 111 0.33 -9.15 9.24
CA PRO A 111 0.29 -10.58 8.96
C PRO A 111 1.17 -11.38 9.91
N VAL A 112 2.38 -10.91 10.22
CA VAL A 112 3.33 -11.59 11.12
C VAL A 112 2.75 -11.70 12.54
N LEU A 113 2.09 -10.64 13.01
CA LEU A 113 1.44 -10.60 14.33
C LEU A 113 0.14 -11.41 14.38
N ALA A 114 -0.51 -11.64 13.23
CA ALA A 114 -1.76 -12.38 13.12
C ALA A 114 -1.56 -13.89 12.89
N LEU A 115 -0.41 -14.32 12.34
CA LEU A 115 -0.07 -15.72 12.08
C LEU A 115 -0.22 -16.67 13.29
N PRO A 116 0.15 -16.29 14.54
CA PRO A 116 0.00 -17.18 15.69
C PRO A 116 -1.46 -17.49 16.06
N ARG A 117 -2.42 -16.71 15.54
CA ARG A 117 -3.83 -16.76 15.93
C ARG A 117 -4.74 -17.39 14.88
N LEU A 118 -4.21 -17.77 13.72
CA LEU A 118 -5.02 -18.39 12.69
C LEU A 118 -5.19 -19.88 12.99
N PRO A 119 -6.43 -20.38 13.20
CA PRO A 119 -6.68 -21.81 13.31
C PRO A 119 -6.16 -22.49 12.04
N ALA A 120 -5.51 -23.64 12.21
CA ALA A 120 -4.98 -24.42 11.09
C ALA A 120 -6.04 -24.53 9.99
N PRO A 121 -5.67 -24.32 8.71
CA PRO A 121 -6.64 -24.41 7.63
C PRO A 121 -7.32 -25.77 7.72
N ALA A 122 -8.63 -25.76 7.98
CA ALA A 122 -9.44 -26.96 7.95
C ALA A 122 -9.18 -27.59 6.57
N ARG A 123 -8.54 -28.76 6.55
CA ARG A 123 -8.32 -29.50 5.30
C ARG A 123 -9.69 -29.61 4.65
N LEU A 124 -9.86 -28.95 3.51
CA LEU A 124 -10.98 -29.18 2.62
C LEU A 124 -10.96 -30.69 2.36
N LYS A 125 -11.86 -31.42 3.04
CA LYS A 125 -12.12 -32.81 2.71
C LYS A 125 -12.60 -32.77 1.26
N GLU A 126 -11.83 -33.43 0.40
CA GLU A 126 -12.13 -33.58 -1.02
C GLU A 126 -13.60 -34.02 -1.16
N GLN A 127 -14.39 -33.15 -1.79
CA GLN A 127 -15.71 -33.45 -2.35
C GLN A 127 -15.67 -33.04 -3.81
#